data_AF-A0A2Z6QM09-F1
#
_entry.id   AF-A0A2Z6QM09-F1
#
_cell.length_a   1.000
_cell.length_b   1.000
_cell.length_c   1.000
_cell.angle_alpha   90.00
_cell.angle_beta   90.00
_cell.angle_gamma   90.00
#
_symmetry.space_group_name_H-M   'P 1'
#
loop_
_entity.id
_entity.type
_entity.pdbx_description
1 polymer ?
#
loop_
_entity_poly.entity_id
_entity_poly.type
_entity_poly.pdbx_seq_one_letter_code
_entity_poly.pdbx_strand_id
1 'polypeptide(L)'
;MICKEKCLKLELIKVKGYDGIVGNEIADRLANKGINSENLFDNKIDYINHDIRFFPLFKDIPIEADLRRFIVRIFKTYEATEWSLLKNNKEGCYLNNLNCDCQNF
;
A
#
# COMPACT_ATOMS: atom_id res chain seq x y z
N MET A 1 -12.79 10.26 -5.57
CA MET A 1 -12.72 8.87 -5.08
C MET A 1 -13.93 8.13 -5.63
N ILE A 2 -13.74 7.19 -6.56
CA ILE A 2 -14.84 6.36 -7.07
C ILE A 2 -14.91 5.15 -6.14
N CYS A 3 -15.83 5.17 -5.19
CA CYS A 3 -16.13 3.98 -4.40
C CYS A 3 -16.82 2.96 -5.30
N LYS A 4 -16.12 1.88 -5.64
CA LYS A 4 -16.71 0.74 -6.32
C LYS A 4 -17.37 -0.15 -5.28
N GLU A 5 -18.69 -0.06 -5.16
CA GLU A 5 -19.45 -1.00 -4.37
C GLU A 5 -19.52 -2.34 -5.11
N LYS A 6 -19.14 -3.42 -4.43
CA LYS A 6 -19.48 -4.75 -4.89
C LYS A 6 -20.81 -5.08 -4.24
N CYS A 7 -21.89 -5.15 -5.02
CA CYS A 7 -23.23 -5.49 -4.54
C CYS A 7 -23.31 -6.96 -4.08
N LEU A 8 -22.59 -7.28 -3.00
CA LEU A 8 -22.48 -8.59 -2.41
C LEU A 8 -23.50 -8.68 -1.27
N LYS A 9 -24.42 -9.64 -1.38
CA LYS A 9 -25.26 -10.02 -0.24
C LYS A 9 -24.41 -10.92 0.67
N LEU A 10 -23.97 -10.38 1.80
CA LEU A 10 -23.16 -11.11 2.77
C LEU A 10 -24.06 -11.70 3.86
N GLU A 11 -24.04 -13.01 4.03
CA GLU A 11 -24.70 -13.70 5.14
C GLU A 11 -23.62 -14.26 6.06
N LEU A 12 -23.54 -13.74 7.29
CA LEU A 12 -22.54 -14.14 8.28
C LEU A 12 -23.16 -15.14 9.26
N ILE A 13 -22.65 -16.37 9.26
CA ILE A 13 -23.09 -17.44 10.16
C ILE A 13 -21.95 -17.75 11.12
N LYS A 14 -22.22 -17.64 12.42
CA LYS A 14 -21.26 -18.02 13.45
C LYS A 14 -21.27 -19.55 13.61
N VAL A 15 -20.12 -20.17 13.41
CA VAL A 15 -19.91 -21.62 13.62
C VAL A 15 -18.90 -21.85 14.74
N LYS A 16 -18.96 -23.01 15.39
CA LYS A 16 -17.96 -23.40 16.40
C LYS A 16 -16.70 -23.93 15.70
N GLY A 17 -15.54 -23.72 16.33
CA GLY A 17 -14.23 -24.14 15.81
C GLY A 17 -14.16 -25.62 15.41
N TYR A 18 -14.65 -26.48 16.29
CA TYR A 18 -14.68 -27.94 16.12
C TYR A 18 -16.13 -28.45 16.05
N ASP A 19 -16.77 -28.25 14.90
CA ASP A 19 -18.13 -28.74 14.62
C ASP A 19 -18.13 -29.84 13.54
N GLY A 20 -16.96 -30.45 13.27
CA GLY A 20 -16.77 -31.43 12.18
C GLY A 20 -16.83 -30.81 10.77
N ILE A 21 -16.89 -29.48 10.67
CA ILE A 21 -16.85 -28.77 9.39
C ILE A 21 -15.39 -28.66 8.95
N VAL A 22 -15.00 -29.52 8.01
CA VAL A 22 -13.64 -29.62 7.46
C VAL A 22 -13.08 -28.26 7.05
N GLY A 23 -13.89 -27.41 6.40
CA GLY A 23 -13.46 -26.07 5.98
C GLY A 23 -13.08 -25.15 7.14
N ASN A 24 -13.81 -25.23 8.25
CA ASN A 24 -13.55 -24.42 9.44
C ASN A 24 -12.30 -24.91 10.18
N GLU A 25 -12.11 -26.22 10.27
CA GLU A 25 -10.90 -26.82 10.85
C GLU A 25 -9.64 -26.47 10.05
N ILE A 26 -9.74 -26.46 8.71
CA ILE A 26 -8.64 -26.01 7.85
C ILE A 26 -8.35 -24.53 8.08
N ALA A 27 -9.39 -23.69 8.15
CA ALA A 27 -9.25 -22.26 8.39
C ALA A 27 -8.58 -21.98 9.75
N ASP A 28 -9.03 -22.65 10.83
CA ASP A 28 -8.45 -22.53 12.17
C ASP A 28 -6.99 -22.98 12.21
N ARG A 29 -6.67 -24.12 11.59
CA ARG A 29 -5.30 -24.62 11.48
C ARG A 29 -4.38 -23.66 10.73
N LEU A 30 -4.87 -23.03 9.65
CA LEU A 30 -4.10 -22.05 8.88
C LEU A 30 -3.92 -20.74 9.64
N ALA A 31 -4.96 -20.24 10.31
CA ALA A 31 -4.87 -19.07 11.17
C ALA A 31 -3.82 -19.26 12.27
N ASN A 32 -3.82 -20.41 12.94
CA ASN A 32 -2.83 -20.77 13.96
C ASN A 32 -1.40 -20.84 13.40
N LYS A 33 -1.21 -21.29 12.16
CA LYS A 33 0.10 -21.25 11.50
C LYS A 33 0.55 -19.82 11.18
N GLY A 34 -0.38 -18.97 10.74
CA GLY A 34 -0.12 -17.57 10.40
C GLY A 34 0.29 -16.71 11.60
N ILE A 35 -0.28 -16.98 12.78
CA ILE A 35 0.08 -16.29 14.04
C ILE A 35 1.58 -16.42 14.34
N ASN A 36 2.22 -17.55 13.97
CA ASN A 36 3.64 -17.79 14.19
C ASN A 36 4.54 -17.25 13.06
N SER A 37 4.00 -16.49 12.11
CA SER A 37 4.77 -15.92 11.00
C SER A 37 5.09 -14.44 11.26
N GLU A 38 6.27 -13.99 10.83
CA GLU A 38 6.67 -12.57 10.93
C GLU A 38 5.91 -11.65 9.96
N ASN A 39 5.18 -12.23 9.00
CA ASN A 39 4.45 -11.52 7.95
C ASN A 39 3.04 -11.13 8.41
N LEU A 40 2.94 -10.33 9.48
CA LEU A 40 1.65 -9.85 9.97
C LEU A 40 1.06 -8.81 8.99
N PHE A 41 -0.03 -9.20 8.33
CA PHE A 41 -0.82 -8.30 7.51
C PHE A 41 -1.85 -7.57 8.38
N ASP A 42 -1.52 -6.35 8.79
CA ASP A 42 -2.41 -5.48 9.56
C ASP A 42 -2.96 -4.36 8.67
N ASN A 43 -4.10 -4.64 8.02
CA ASN A 43 -4.88 -3.62 7.36
C ASN A 43 -5.81 -2.96 8.37
N LYS A 44 -5.29 -1.97 9.11
CA LYS A 44 -6.16 -1.03 9.81
C LYS A 44 -6.98 -0.30 8.77
N ILE A 45 -8.25 -0.68 8.64
CA ILE A 45 -9.23 0.10 7.90
C ILE A 45 -9.36 1.41 8.67
N ASP A 46 -8.70 2.46 8.19
CA ASP A 46 -8.72 3.77 8.83
C ASP A 46 -10.16 4.27 8.91
N TYR A 47 -10.63 4.47 10.13
CA TYR A 47 -11.97 4.93 10.42
C TYR A 47 -12.01 6.46 10.33
N ILE A 48 -12.19 7.01 9.13
CA ILE A 48 -12.55 8.43 8.99
C ILE A 48 -14.03 8.64 9.37
N ASN A 49 -14.89 7.66 9.06
CA ASN A 49 -16.30 7.64 9.45
C ASN A 49 -16.75 6.17 9.62
N HIS A 50 -17.50 5.85 10.68
CA HIS A 50 -17.96 4.48 10.96
C HIS A 50 -18.88 3.92 9.86
N ASP A 51 -19.55 4.81 9.12
CA ASP A 51 -20.53 4.44 8.10
C ASP A 51 -19.90 3.98 6.78
N ILE A 52 -18.65 4.39 6.49
CA ILE A 52 -18.01 4.13 5.20
C ILE A 52 -16.65 3.48 5.42
N ARG A 53 -16.60 2.18 5.13
CA ARG A 53 -15.36 1.40 5.08
C ARG A 53 -14.90 1.31 3.63
N PHE A 54 -13.68 1.75 3.35
CA PHE A 54 -13.08 1.67 2.03
C PHE A 54 -11.64 1.17 2.09
N PHE A 55 -11.18 0.55 1.01
CA PHE A 55 -9.79 0.16 0.81
C PHE A 55 -9.19 1.03 -0.30
N PRO A 56 -8.16 1.84 0.00
CA PRO A 56 -7.54 2.68 -1.01
C PRO A 56 -6.73 1.81 -1.98
N LEU A 57 -6.83 2.15 -3.27
CA LEU A 57 -6.14 1.46 -4.36
C LEU A 57 -5.23 2.45 -5.08
N PHE A 58 -4.03 2.01 -5.43
CA PHE A 58 -3.12 2.73 -6.31
C PHE A 58 -2.87 1.90 -7.56
N LYS A 59 -3.30 2.40 -8.73
CA LYS A 59 -3.22 1.67 -10.02
C LYS A 59 -3.83 0.26 -9.93
N ASP A 60 -5.02 0.15 -9.32
CA ASP A 60 -5.73 -1.12 -9.06
C ASP A 60 -5.02 -2.10 -8.10
N ILE A 61 -3.89 -1.70 -7.50
CA ILE A 61 -3.20 -2.48 -6.47
C ILE A 61 -3.64 -1.95 -5.11
N PRO A 62 -4.11 -2.82 -4.19
CA PRO A 62 -4.51 -2.39 -2.85
C PRO A 62 -3.30 -1.85 -2.09
N ILE A 63 -3.49 -0.73 -1.40
CA ILE A 63 -2.47 -0.18 -0.51
C ILE A 63 -2.57 -0.91 0.83
N GLU A 64 -1.54 -1.71 1.15
CA GLU A 64 -1.49 -2.55 2.36
C GLU A 64 -0.89 -1.83 3.58
N ALA A 65 -0.31 -0.64 3.36
CA ALA A 65 0.22 0.20 4.43
C ALA A 65 -0.82 1.24 4.84
N ASP A 66 -0.72 1.71 6.09
CA ASP A 66 -1.41 2.93 6.56
C ASP A 66 -1.34 4.03 5.49
N LEU A 67 -2.50 4.62 5.15
CA LEU A 67 -2.61 5.51 3.99
C LEU A 67 -1.70 6.73 4.14
N ARG A 68 -1.61 7.28 5.36
CA ARG A 68 -0.72 8.40 5.66
C ARG A 68 0.74 7.99 5.46
N ARG A 69 1.16 6.85 5.97
CA ARG A 69 2.53 6.31 5.79
C ARG A 69 2.83 6.05 4.32
N PHE A 70 1.88 5.52 3.56
CA PHE A 70 2.02 5.31 2.12
C PHE A 70 2.25 6.64 1.38
N ILE A 71 1.41 7.64 1.63
CA ILE A 71 1.54 8.98 1.02
C ILE A 71 2.90 9.60 1.36
N VAL A 72 3.30 9.58 2.63
CA VAL A 72 4.59 10.13 3.07
C VAL A 72 5.76 9.42 2.39
N ARG A 73 5.70 8.09 2.22
CA ARG A 73 6.73 7.33 1.52
C ARG A 73 6.84 7.76 0.05
N ILE A 74 5.72 7.90 -0.65
CA ILE A 74 5.72 8.36 -2.05
C ILE A 74 6.42 9.72 -2.17
N PHE A 75 6.05 10.70 -1.34
CA PHE A 75 6.65 12.03 -1.42
C PHE A 75 8.15 12.01 -1.13
N LYS A 76 8.60 11.24 -0.13
CA LYS A 76 10.03 11.07 0.17
C LYS A 76 10.79 10.41 -0.98
N THR A 77 10.21 9.40 -1.62
CA THR A 77 10.82 8.74 -2.78
C THR A 77 10.91 9.70 -3.96
N TYR A 78 9.86 10.50 -4.21
CA TYR A 78 9.87 11.52 -5.25
C TYR A 78 10.98 12.54 -5.00
N GLU A 79 11.03 13.13 -3.81
CA GLU A 79 12.07 14.09 -3.42
C GLU A 79 13.47 13.51 -3.61
N ALA A 80 13.73 12.30 -3.14
CA ALA A 80 15.03 11.64 -3.30
C ALA A 80 15.39 11.40 -4.78
N THR A 81 14.39 11.13 -5.64
CA THR A 81 14.59 10.94 -7.08
C THR A 81 14.97 12.24 -7.76
N GLU A 82 14.28 13.34 -7.45
CA GLU A 82 14.60 14.68 -7.97
C GLU A 82 16.01 15.11 -7.56
N TRP A 83 16.39 14.90 -6.29
CA TRP A 83 17.75 15.18 -5.82
C TRP A 83 18.81 14.35 -6.55
N SER A 84 18.53 13.07 -6.80
CA SER A 84 19.41 12.19 -7.56
C SER A 84 19.58 12.68 -9.01
N LEU A 85 18.49 13.06 -9.67
CA LEU A 85 18.52 13.59 -11.03
C LEU A 85 19.29 14.91 -11.11
N LEU A 86 19.05 15.84 -10.18
CA LEU A 86 19.77 17.11 -10.12
C LEU A 86 21.27 16.90 -9.92
N LYS A 87 21.66 15.95 -9.06
CA LYS A 87 23.06 15.59 -8.84
C LYS A 87 23.71 15.05 -10.12
N ASN A 88 23.03 14.15 -10.83
CA ASN A 88 23.51 13.62 -12.11
C ASN A 88 23.66 14.73 -13.16
N ASN A 89 22.70 15.65 -13.26
CA ASN A 89 22.77 16.79 -14.18
C ASN A 89 23.95 17.70 -13.84
N LYS A 90 24.17 17.98 -12.55
CA LYS A 90 25.31 18.76 -12.07
C LYS A 90 26.65 18.10 -12.44
N GLU A 91 26.78 16.80 -12.22
CA GLU A 91 27.97 16.03 -12.60
C GLU A 91 28.20 16.01 -14.12
N GLY A 92 27.12 15.86 -14.91
CA GLY A 92 27.16 15.94 -16.38
C GLY A 92 27.60 17.31 -16.89
N CYS A 93 27.15 18.40 -16.27
CA CYS A 93 27.59 19.77 -16.62
C CYS A 93 29.08 19.99 -16.34
N TYR A 94 29.64 19.41 -15.27
CA TYR A 94 31.08 19.54 -14.98
C TYR A 94 31.97 18.68 -15.87
N LEU A 95 31.45 17.57 -16.40
CA LEU A 95 32.17 16.71 -17.35
C LEU A 95 32.12 17.26 -18.78
N ASN A 96 31.05 17.98 -19.15
CA ASN A 96 30.88 18.64 -20.44
C ASN A 96 31.42 20.08 -20.42
N ASN A 97 32.67 20.25 -20.03
CA ASN A 97 33.39 21.53 -19.97
C ASN A 97 33.72 22.13 -21.36
N LEU A 98 32.77 22.12 -22.30
CA LEU A 98 32.77 22.87 -23.54
C LEU A 98 31.31 23.23 -23.90
N ASN A 99 30.91 24.46 -23.58
CA ASN A 99 29.66 25.16 -23.97
C ASN A 99 28.33 24.66 -23.38
N CYS A 100 28.10 24.85 -22.08
CA CYS A 100 26.75 25.01 -21.56
C CYS A 100 26.39 26.51 -21.52
N ASP A 101 25.81 27.01 -22.61
CA ASP A 101 25.08 28.27 -22.62
C ASP A 101 23.85 28.14 -21.74
N CYS A 102 23.96 28.58 -20.48
CA CYS A 102 22.82 28.87 -19.64
C CYS A 102 22.11 30.13 -20.18
N GLN A 103 21.44 30.02 -21.33
CA GLN A 103 20.56 31.08 -21.81
C GLN A 103 19.14 30.91 -21.25
N ASN A 104 18.87 31.79 -20.29
CA ASN A 104 17.62 32.50 -20.03
C ASN A 104 16.37 31.70 -19.61
N PHE A 105 16.03 31.87 -18.33
CA PHE A 105 14.65 31.92 -17.83
C PHE A 105 13.87 33.07 -18.47
#